data_AF-A0A4U7EAW9-F1
#
_entry.id   AF-A0A4U7EAW9-F1
#
_cell.length_a   1.000
_cell.length_b   1.000
_cell.length_c   1.000
_cell.angle_alpha   90.00
_cell.angle_beta   90.00
_cell.angle_gamma   90.00
#
_symmetry.space_group_name_H-M   'P 1'
#
loop_
_entity.id
_entity.type
_entity.pdbx_description
1 polymer ?
#
loop_
_entity_poly.entity_id
_entity_poly.type
_entity_poly.pdbx_seq_one_letter_code
_entity_poly.pdbx_strand_id
1 'polypeptide(L)'
;MTRNADVSADGDRAASMSRRGFFRAGAAGAAVAAGVAAGSGTAVAQYDGWLEGVSNYDGTHDYRGQDEVTVEVGAGENGLRFGPAAILIDPGATVVWEWTGAGGGHNVVADDGTFDSGSAVAEEGTTFEHTFEDAGDGDSFNYYCGPHQSVGMKGVVAVGSVDDDLVDPQAEGGDGGDGGSGGPAGYGDWFENVGNYEGTRDLRGQSEVTVSVGAGENGLLFDPPAILVDPGTTVVWEWTGAGGGHNVVEENDVFSSGEPVAEEGTTFEYTFADASDGDVFRYACGPHQSVGMKGAVAVGSVDDDLIGGESGGSGGGSGLSASDIGTLALGFGFAGALLVPLFYAAHQKAGRNA
;
A
#
# COMPACT_ATOMS: atom_id res chain seq x y z
N MET A 1 75.22 -0.89 16.50
CA MET A 1 75.71 0.48 16.80
C MET A 1 74.53 1.42 16.54
N THR A 2 73.73 1.75 17.54
CA THR A 2 73.87 2.80 18.58
C THR A 2 73.26 4.14 18.17
N ARG A 3 72.22 4.52 18.93
CA ARG A 3 71.85 5.84 19.50
C ARG A 3 71.50 6.97 18.52
N ASN A 4 70.26 7.50 18.55
CA ASN A 4 69.63 8.43 19.53
C ASN A 4 70.30 9.82 19.65
N ALA A 5 69.56 10.85 19.21
CA ALA A 5 69.28 12.14 19.89
C ALA A 5 68.37 12.95 18.93
N ASP A 6 67.09 13.20 19.21
CA ASP A 6 66.50 14.13 20.21
C ASP A 6 66.59 15.60 19.75
N VAL A 7 65.42 16.23 19.56
CA VAL A 7 65.01 17.51 20.18
C VAL A 7 63.47 17.65 20.05
N SER A 8 62.77 17.28 21.13
CA SER A 8 61.78 18.04 21.96
C SER A 8 61.36 19.45 21.48
N ALA A 9 60.20 20.08 21.74
CA ALA A 9 58.97 19.92 22.53
C ALA A 9 57.96 20.99 21.97
N ASP A 10 56.64 20.88 22.11
CA ASP A 10 55.82 21.46 23.20
C ASP A 10 54.36 20.98 22.96
N GLY A 11 53.65 20.38 23.93
CA GLY A 11 52.67 21.06 24.80
C GLY A 11 51.36 21.35 24.03
N ASP A 12 50.17 20.82 24.28
CA ASP A 12 49.51 20.48 25.54
C ASP A 12 48.33 19.50 25.35
N ARG A 13 47.97 18.84 26.47
CA ARG A 13 46.83 17.92 26.62
C ARG A 13 45.57 18.68 27.05
N ALA A 14 44.41 18.31 26.50
CA ALA A 14 43.12 18.21 27.21
C ALA A 14 42.13 17.45 26.30
N ALA A 15 41.89 16.16 26.52
CA ALA A 15 40.88 15.62 27.45
C ALA A 15 39.43 15.88 27.00
N SER A 16 38.77 14.76 26.69
CA SER A 16 37.35 14.54 26.40
C SER A 16 36.37 15.34 27.24
N MET A 17 35.24 15.75 26.66
CA MET A 17 33.93 15.68 27.34
C MET A 17 32.78 15.44 26.35
N SER A 18 31.98 14.45 26.75
CA SER A 18 30.73 13.95 26.18
C SER A 18 29.63 15.02 26.14
N ARG A 19 28.83 15.06 25.08
CA ARG A 19 27.67 15.97 24.91
C ARG A 19 26.41 15.45 25.60
N ARG A 20 26.54 14.91 26.82
CA ARG A 20 25.41 14.55 27.67
C ARG A 20 25.20 15.63 28.72
N GLY A 21 24.08 16.35 28.59
CA GLY A 21 23.35 16.93 29.71
C GLY A 21 23.43 18.44 29.83
N PHE A 22 22.39 19.13 29.35
CA PHE A 22 21.82 20.39 29.85
C PHE A 22 20.73 20.78 28.83
N PHE A 23 19.42 20.88 29.09
CA PHE A 23 18.68 21.54 30.16
C PHE A 23 17.30 20.87 30.36
N ARG A 24 16.88 20.71 31.62
CA ARG A 24 15.45 20.77 32.02
C ARG A 24 15.24 22.11 32.73
N ALA A 25 14.31 22.93 32.24
CA ALA A 25 13.57 23.91 33.01
C ALA A 25 12.32 24.30 32.21
N GLY A 26 11.14 24.06 32.79
CA GLY A 26 9.86 24.35 32.17
C GLY A 26 9.43 25.81 32.35
N ALA A 27 8.58 26.27 31.43
CA ALA A 27 7.61 27.33 31.66
C ALA A 27 6.48 27.20 30.64
N ALA A 28 5.26 27.44 31.11
CA ALA A 28 4.00 27.25 30.45
C ALA A 28 3.73 28.24 29.30
N GLY A 29 2.89 27.81 28.35
CA GLY A 29 1.93 28.66 27.65
C GLY A 29 2.36 29.29 26.32
N ALA A 30 1.97 28.66 25.22
CA ALA A 30 1.27 29.28 24.08
C ALA A 30 0.93 28.19 23.06
N ALA A 31 -0.36 27.96 22.81
CA ALA A 31 -0.82 27.17 21.68
C ALA A 31 -0.49 27.93 20.40
N VAL A 32 0.44 27.41 19.60
CA VAL A 32 0.61 27.78 18.20
C VAL A 32 -0.03 26.67 17.39
N ALA A 33 -1.21 26.96 16.84
CA ALA A 33 -1.78 26.17 15.75
C ALA A 33 -0.88 26.41 14.53
N ALA A 34 0.13 25.56 14.37
CA ALA A 34 0.83 25.40 13.11
C ALA A 34 -0.08 24.53 12.23
N GLY A 35 -0.80 25.17 11.31
CA GLY A 35 -1.48 24.46 10.23
C GLY A 35 -0.43 23.70 9.45
N VAL A 36 -0.50 22.37 9.53
CA VAL A 36 0.25 21.50 8.63
C VAL A 36 -0.42 21.66 7.28
N ALA A 37 0.28 22.32 6.35
CA ALA A 37 -0.07 22.24 4.94
C ALA A 37 0.18 20.79 4.51
N ALA A 38 -0.85 19.96 4.57
CA ALA A 38 -0.88 18.68 3.87
C ALA A 38 -1.01 19.00 2.38
N GLY A 39 0.03 18.68 1.60
CA GLY A 39 0.01 18.95 0.15
C GLY A 39 1.38 19.03 -0.53
N SER A 40 2.47 18.62 0.13
CA SER A 40 3.80 18.57 -0.53
C SER A 40 4.69 17.45 0.03
N GLY A 41 4.14 16.58 0.88
CA GLY A 41 4.93 15.64 1.68
C GLY A 41 5.26 14.32 1.00
N THR A 42 4.58 13.97 -0.10
CA THR A 42 4.78 12.68 -0.80
C THR A 42 6.06 12.68 -1.64
N ALA A 43 6.29 13.72 -2.44
CA ALA A 43 7.48 13.82 -3.30
C ALA A 43 8.84 13.93 -2.58
N VAL A 44 8.88 14.26 -1.28
CA VAL A 44 10.13 14.50 -0.51
C VAL A 44 10.70 13.21 0.09
N ALA A 45 9.89 12.13 0.17
CA ALA A 45 10.34 10.84 0.68
C ALA A 45 10.69 9.84 -0.42
N GLN A 46 10.01 9.93 -1.58
CA GLN A 46 10.15 8.94 -2.64
C GLN A 46 11.43 9.08 -3.42
N TYR A 47 12.05 7.94 -3.73
CA TYR A 47 13.34 7.85 -4.43
C TYR A 47 14.44 8.71 -3.78
N ASP A 48 14.44 8.81 -2.45
CA ASP A 48 15.35 9.66 -1.66
C ASP A 48 15.32 11.16 -2.08
N GLY A 49 14.16 11.63 -2.57
CA GLY A 49 13.97 13.00 -3.06
C GLY A 49 14.63 13.25 -4.42
N TRP A 50 15.00 12.21 -5.18
CA TRP A 50 15.65 12.33 -6.49
C TRP A 50 14.87 13.23 -7.46
N LEU A 51 13.54 13.06 -7.46
CA LEU A 51 12.59 13.77 -8.32
C LEU A 51 12.16 15.13 -7.75
N GLU A 52 12.75 15.60 -6.65
CA GLU A 52 12.50 16.96 -6.18
C GLU A 52 12.83 17.99 -7.28
N GLY A 53 11.84 18.83 -7.59
CA GLY A 53 11.94 19.86 -8.63
C GLY A 53 11.71 19.36 -10.06
N VAL A 54 11.40 18.08 -10.26
CA VAL A 54 10.96 17.55 -11.56
C VAL A 54 9.50 17.94 -11.79
N SER A 55 9.28 18.97 -12.59
CA SER A 55 7.98 19.65 -12.71
C SER A 55 6.83 18.83 -13.31
N ASN A 56 7.12 17.68 -13.95
CA ASN A 56 6.14 16.79 -14.55
C ASN A 56 6.08 15.43 -13.82
N TYR A 57 6.63 15.34 -12.62
CA TYR A 57 6.41 14.20 -11.75
C TYR A 57 5.09 14.38 -11.02
N ASP A 58 4.18 13.44 -11.24
CA ASP A 58 2.82 13.38 -10.72
C ASP A 58 2.51 12.03 -10.06
N GLY A 59 3.56 11.24 -9.81
CA GLY A 59 3.51 9.86 -9.34
C GLY A 59 4.34 8.95 -10.26
N THR A 60 4.37 7.67 -9.93
CA THR A 60 5.03 6.63 -10.73
C THR A 60 4.01 5.99 -11.67
N HIS A 61 4.28 6.06 -12.97
CA HIS A 61 3.36 5.55 -13.98
C HIS A 61 3.48 4.03 -14.07
N ASP A 62 2.38 3.30 -13.89
CA ASP A 62 2.39 1.85 -13.83
C ASP A 62 2.32 1.23 -15.24
N TYR A 63 3.42 0.61 -15.66
CA TYR A 63 3.52 -0.13 -16.91
C TYR A 63 3.73 -1.63 -16.70
N ARG A 64 3.47 -2.16 -15.50
CA ARG A 64 3.51 -3.60 -15.25
C ARG A 64 2.52 -4.34 -16.16
N GLY A 65 2.85 -5.58 -16.50
CA GLY A 65 2.21 -6.40 -17.52
C GLY A 65 2.66 -6.08 -18.95
N GLN A 66 3.58 -5.15 -19.16
CA GLN A 66 4.16 -4.82 -20.47
C GLN A 66 5.61 -5.28 -20.57
N ASP A 67 5.93 -6.03 -21.63
CA ASP A 67 7.30 -6.48 -21.91
C ASP A 67 8.22 -5.32 -22.36
N GLU A 68 7.64 -4.23 -22.87
CA GLU A 68 8.33 -3.07 -23.40
C GLU A 68 7.58 -1.76 -23.06
N VAL A 69 8.32 -0.74 -22.63
CA VAL A 69 7.78 0.57 -22.22
C VAL A 69 8.56 1.70 -22.87
N THR A 70 7.88 2.67 -23.47
CA THR A 70 8.52 3.83 -24.09
C THR A 70 8.54 5.04 -23.15
N VAL A 71 9.71 5.67 -23.01
CA VAL A 71 9.90 6.96 -22.34
C VAL A 71 10.36 8.00 -23.36
N GLU A 72 9.63 9.11 -23.47
CA GLU A 72 10.01 10.22 -24.32
C GLU A 72 11.24 10.96 -23.76
N VAL A 73 12.23 11.21 -24.62
CA VAL A 73 13.40 12.04 -24.36
C VAL A 73 13.23 13.38 -25.06
N GLY A 74 13.03 14.43 -24.27
CA GLY A 74 12.69 15.75 -24.77
C GLY A 74 11.18 16.04 -24.69
N ALA A 75 10.53 15.62 -23.61
CA ALA A 75 9.12 15.87 -23.36
C ALA A 75 8.83 17.28 -22.83
N GLY A 76 7.55 17.66 -22.84
CA GLY A 76 7.03 18.93 -22.33
C GLY A 76 7.31 20.14 -23.22
N GLU A 77 6.73 21.30 -22.86
CA GLU A 77 6.71 22.50 -23.71
C GLU A 77 8.11 23.01 -24.14
N ASN A 78 9.12 22.80 -23.30
CA ASN A 78 10.49 23.23 -23.58
C ASN A 78 11.39 22.08 -24.07
N GLY A 79 10.89 20.84 -24.11
CA GLY A 79 11.66 19.65 -24.49
C GLY A 79 12.80 19.29 -23.54
N LEU A 80 12.70 19.65 -22.25
CA LEU A 80 13.77 19.45 -21.25
C LEU A 80 13.35 18.46 -20.16
N ARG A 81 12.58 17.44 -20.51
CA ARG A 81 12.01 16.45 -19.58
C ARG A 81 12.08 15.05 -20.16
N PHE A 82 12.03 14.06 -19.27
CA PHE A 82 11.59 12.72 -19.62
C PHE A 82 10.08 12.60 -19.44
N GLY A 83 9.41 11.87 -20.32
CA GLY A 83 7.96 11.68 -20.32
C GLY A 83 7.59 10.20 -20.41
N PRO A 84 6.97 9.60 -19.38
CA PRO A 84 6.77 10.15 -18.02
C PRO A 84 8.09 10.30 -17.24
N ALA A 85 8.03 10.95 -16.07
CA ALA A 85 9.21 11.17 -15.22
C ALA A 85 9.59 9.93 -14.39
N ALA A 86 8.62 9.11 -14.01
CA ALA A 86 8.84 7.86 -13.27
C ALA A 86 7.94 6.77 -13.85
N ILE A 87 8.49 5.57 -14.01
CA ILE A 87 7.76 4.38 -14.46
C ILE A 87 7.99 3.22 -13.51
N LEU A 88 6.98 2.35 -13.40
CA LEU A 88 7.07 1.05 -12.75
C LEU A 88 6.94 -0.05 -13.81
N ILE A 89 7.87 -1.00 -13.81
CA ILE A 89 7.92 -2.09 -14.79
C ILE A 89 8.03 -3.45 -14.09
N ASP A 90 7.72 -4.53 -14.82
CA ASP A 90 8.00 -5.89 -14.35
C ASP A 90 9.50 -6.21 -14.40
N PRO A 91 9.99 -7.09 -13.51
CA PRO A 91 11.32 -7.69 -13.65
C PRO A 91 11.52 -8.28 -15.05
N GLY A 92 12.61 -7.90 -15.72
CA GLY A 92 12.92 -8.35 -17.08
C GLY A 92 12.26 -7.56 -18.21
N ALA A 93 11.44 -6.55 -17.93
CA ALA A 93 10.90 -5.67 -18.97
C ALA A 93 11.99 -4.80 -19.61
N THR A 94 11.72 -4.35 -20.84
CA THR A 94 12.60 -3.46 -21.61
C THR A 94 12.08 -2.03 -21.60
N VAL A 95 12.92 -1.07 -21.26
CA VAL A 95 12.60 0.36 -21.39
C VAL A 95 13.27 0.91 -22.64
N VAL A 96 12.49 1.57 -23.49
CA VAL A 96 12.92 2.22 -24.72
C VAL A 96 12.79 3.73 -24.54
N TRP A 97 13.90 4.43 -24.52
CA TRP A 97 13.93 5.89 -24.55
C TRP A 97 13.92 6.36 -26.01
N GLU A 98 12.92 7.15 -26.40
CA GLU A 98 12.76 7.66 -27.76
C GLU A 98 12.86 9.20 -27.82
N TRP A 99 13.71 9.73 -28.69
CA TRP A 99 13.94 11.16 -28.79
C TRP A 99 12.85 11.85 -29.61
N THR A 100 12.23 12.87 -29.01
CA THR A 100 11.23 13.71 -29.67
C THR A 100 11.83 14.74 -30.62
N GLY A 101 13.15 14.96 -30.53
CA GLY A 101 13.87 16.04 -31.23
C GLY A 101 13.72 17.44 -30.59
N ALA A 102 12.95 17.56 -29.50
CA ALA A 102 12.74 18.83 -28.81
C ALA A 102 13.81 19.11 -27.73
N GLY A 103 14.08 20.39 -27.47
CA GLY A 103 14.96 20.83 -26.37
C GLY A 103 16.47 20.64 -26.59
N GLY A 104 16.90 20.19 -27.78
CA GLY A 104 18.30 20.07 -28.14
C GLY A 104 18.87 18.68 -27.88
N GLY A 105 20.17 18.61 -27.54
CA GLY A 105 20.87 17.34 -27.35
C GLY A 105 20.61 16.75 -25.96
N HIS A 106 20.13 15.51 -25.92
CA HIS A 106 19.86 14.75 -24.69
C HIS A 106 20.58 13.42 -24.67
N ASN A 107 20.84 12.91 -23.46
CA ASN A 107 21.26 11.54 -23.21
C ASN A 107 20.49 10.97 -22.01
N VAL A 108 20.65 9.67 -21.79
CA VAL A 108 20.03 8.90 -20.71
C VAL A 108 21.16 8.20 -19.96
N VAL A 109 21.40 8.59 -18.71
CA VAL A 109 22.49 8.06 -17.89
C VAL A 109 21.96 7.66 -16.53
N ALA A 110 22.11 6.39 -16.16
CA ALA A 110 21.81 5.93 -14.81
C ALA A 110 22.85 6.47 -13.81
N ASP A 111 22.40 6.96 -12.66
CA ASP A 111 23.26 7.54 -11.62
C ASP A 111 24.22 6.50 -11.01
N ASP A 112 23.79 5.24 -10.95
CA ASP A 112 24.57 4.09 -10.48
C ASP A 112 25.48 3.48 -11.56
N GLY A 113 25.35 3.92 -12.82
CA GLY A 113 26.10 3.42 -13.96
C GLY A 113 25.55 2.14 -14.60
N THR A 114 24.32 1.72 -14.27
CA THR A 114 23.69 0.53 -14.84
C THR A 114 23.48 0.64 -16.36
N PHE A 115 23.15 1.84 -16.86
CA PHE A 115 23.04 2.14 -18.28
C PHE A 115 23.51 3.55 -18.64
N ASP A 116 24.00 3.72 -19.87
CA ASP A 116 24.46 5.02 -20.42
C ASP A 116 24.26 5.03 -21.95
N SER A 117 23.41 5.93 -22.45
CA SER A 117 23.16 6.10 -23.89
C SER A 117 24.32 6.80 -24.62
N GLY A 118 25.34 7.27 -23.90
CA GLY A 118 26.52 7.92 -24.41
C GLY A 118 26.39 9.43 -24.54
N SER A 119 26.98 9.98 -25.61
CA SER A 119 26.98 11.43 -25.87
C SER A 119 25.59 11.94 -26.21
N ALA A 120 25.31 13.20 -25.88
CA ALA A 120 24.01 13.80 -26.15
C ALA A 120 23.68 13.90 -27.66
N VAL A 121 22.48 13.47 -28.04
CA VAL A 121 21.95 13.43 -29.40
C VAL A 121 20.66 14.26 -29.48
N ALA A 122 20.43 14.93 -30.60
CA ALA A 122 19.26 15.81 -30.83
C ALA A 122 18.33 15.32 -31.95
N GLU A 123 18.67 14.19 -32.59
CA GLU A 123 17.94 13.65 -33.73
C GLU A 123 16.65 12.93 -33.27
N GLU A 124 15.51 13.38 -33.78
CA GLU A 124 14.19 12.78 -33.56
C GLU A 124 14.15 11.32 -34.05
N GLY A 125 13.47 10.45 -33.31
CA GLY A 125 13.37 9.02 -33.61
C GLY A 125 14.63 8.22 -33.29
N THR A 126 15.65 8.84 -32.69
CA THR A 126 16.74 8.09 -32.04
C THR A 126 16.16 7.29 -30.89
N THR A 127 16.60 6.05 -30.72
CA THR A 127 16.21 5.21 -29.59
C THR A 127 17.43 4.70 -28.81
N PHE A 128 17.22 4.47 -27.52
CA PHE A 128 18.12 3.75 -26.63
C PHE A 128 17.27 2.77 -25.82
N GLU A 129 17.70 1.52 -25.67
CA GLU A 129 16.94 0.48 -24.97
C GLU A 129 17.78 -0.18 -23.89
N HIS A 130 17.13 -0.57 -22.78
CA HIS A 130 17.74 -1.36 -21.73
C HIS A 130 16.73 -2.36 -21.16
N THR A 131 17.13 -3.63 -21.07
CA THR A 131 16.33 -4.69 -20.45
C THR A 131 16.82 -4.94 -19.04
N PHE A 132 15.92 -4.89 -18.07
CA PHE A 132 16.22 -5.03 -16.64
C PHE A 132 16.19 -6.51 -16.20
N GLU A 133 17.01 -7.36 -16.83
CA GLU A 133 17.00 -8.83 -16.63
C GLU A 133 17.40 -9.27 -15.21
N ASP A 134 18.31 -8.52 -14.57
CA ASP A 134 18.85 -8.83 -13.23
C ASP A 134 18.18 -8.01 -12.11
N ALA A 135 17.22 -7.14 -12.44
CA ALA A 135 16.53 -6.31 -11.46
C ALA A 135 15.44 -7.09 -10.72
N GLY A 136 15.38 -6.90 -9.40
CA GLY A 136 14.40 -7.52 -8.52
C GLY A 136 13.27 -6.57 -8.15
N ASP A 137 12.28 -7.16 -7.48
CA ASP A 137 11.20 -6.43 -6.83
C ASP A 137 11.73 -5.41 -5.80
N GLY A 138 11.29 -4.16 -5.92
CA GLY A 138 11.69 -3.03 -5.08
C GLY A 138 12.95 -2.31 -5.54
N ASP A 139 13.60 -2.74 -6.64
CA ASP A 139 14.75 -2.03 -7.20
C ASP A 139 14.30 -0.74 -7.90
N SER A 140 15.12 0.31 -7.80
CA SER A 140 14.87 1.59 -8.47
C SER A 140 16.16 2.14 -9.07
N PHE A 141 16.06 2.62 -10.32
CA PHE A 141 17.17 3.15 -11.10
C PHE A 141 16.94 4.61 -11.43
N ASN A 142 17.60 5.48 -10.68
CA ASN A 142 17.61 6.91 -10.92
C ASN A 142 18.46 7.24 -12.15
N TYR A 143 17.93 8.03 -13.08
CA TYR A 143 18.66 8.45 -14.26
C TYR A 143 18.47 9.94 -14.58
N TYR A 144 19.37 10.48 -15.38
CA TYR A 144 19.37 11.89 -15.75
C TYR A 144 19.89 12.13 -17.17
N CYS A 145 19.59 13.32 -17.69
CA CYS A 145 20.23 13.86 -18.89
C CYS A 145 21.41 14.74 -18.46
N GLY A 146 22.64 14.39 -18.84
CA GLY A 146 23.86 15.07 -18.41
C GLY A 146 23.86 16.58 -18.67
N PRO A 147 23.53 17.05 -19.89
CA PRO A 147 23.42 18.47 -20.19
C PRO A 147 22.34 19.22 -19.38
N HIS A 148 21.27 18.54 -18.96
CA HIS A 148 20.04 19.16 -18.43
C HIS A 148 19.68 18.72 -16.99
N GLN A 149 20.57 18.00 -16.29
CA GLN A 149 20.35 17.54 -14.92
C GLN A 149 20.07 18.71 -13.96
N SER A 150 20.79 19.83 -14.12
CA SER A 150 20.66 21.01 -13.25
C SER A 150 19.32 21.75 -13.37
N VAL A 151 18.57 21.50 -14.45
CA VAL A 151 17.24 22.05 -14.68
C VAL A 151 16.13 21.01 -14.45
N GLY A 152 16.48 19.86 -13.87
CA GLY A 152 15.50 18.85 -13.44
C GLY A 152 15.16 17.80 -14.49
N MET A 153 15.97 17.62 -15.55
CA MET A 153 15.77 16.50 -16.48
C MET A 153 16.32 15.20 -15.89
N LYS A 154 15.51 14.61 -15.01
CA LYS A 154 15.75 13.39 -14.26
C LYS A 154 14.54 12.47 -14.40
N GLY A 155 14.76 11.17 -14.25
CA GLY A 155 13.69 10.19 -14.14
C GLY A 155 14.07 9.00 -13.29
N VAL A 156 13.10 8.09 -13.11
CA VAL A 156 13.27 6.84 -12.38
C VAL A 156 12.62 5.69 -13.13
N VAL A 157 13.29 4.53 -13.15
CA VAL A 157 12.68 3.24 -13.46
C VAL A 157 12.61 2.44 -12.17
N ALA A 158 11.41 2.14 -11.67
CA ALA A 158 11.17 1.24 -10.56
C ALA A 158 10.78 -0.15 -11.08
N VAL A 159 11.11 -1.22 -10.35
CA VAL A 159 10.90 -2.60 -10.76
C VAL A 159 10.09 -3.37 -9.71
N GLY A 160 9.00 -4.02 -10.13
CA GLY A 160 8.13 -4.82 -9.28
C GLY A 160 7.19 -3.98 -8.42
N SER A 161 7.60 -3.61 -7.22
CA SER A 161 6.83 -2.82 -6.24
C SER A 161 7.54 -1.52 -5.89
N VAL A 162 6.75 -0.48 -5.56
CA VAL A 162 7.26 0.81 -5.12
C VAL A 162 6.31 1.42 -4.07
N ASP A 163 6.86 2.16 -3.12
CA ASP A 163 6.10 2.88 -2.10
C ASP A 163 5.72 4.30 -2.57
N ASP A 164 5.23 4.46 -3.80
CA ASP A 164 4.90 5.77 -4.40
C ASP A 164 3.46 5.82 -4.93
N ASP A 165 2.91 7.03 -5.11
CA ASP A 165 1.60 7.23 -5.73
C ASP A 165 1.63 6.67 -7.17
N LEU A 166 0.81 5.65 -7.46
CA LEU A 166 0.74 5.06 -8.80
C LEU A 166 -0.22 5.83 -9.72
N VAL A 167 0.21 6.01 -10.97
CA VAL A 167 -0.56 6.65 -12.05
C VAL A 167 -0.82 5.63 -13.15
N ASP A 168 -2.08 5.41 -13.51
CA ASP A 168 -2.46 4.54 -14.64
C ASP A 168 -2.26 5.31 -15.97
N PRO A 169 -1.29 4.93 -16.83
CA PRO A 169 -1.03 5.63 -18.09
C PRO A 169 -2.10 5.34 -19.16
N GLN A 170 -2.97 4.35 -18.97
CA GLN A 170 -4.10 4.02 -19.86
C GLN A 170 -5.43 4.64 -19.42
N ALA A 171 -5.46 5.38 -18.30
CA ALA A 171 -6.57 6.23 -17.92
C ALA A 171 -6.64 7.45 -18.88
N GLU A 172 -7.26 7.26 -20.04
CA GLU A 172 -7.42 8.26 -21.09
C GLU A 172 -8.01 9.59 -20.56
N GLY A 173 -7.18 10.63 -20.54
CA GLY A 173 -7.53 12.05 -20.73
C GLY A 173 -8.76 12.61 -20.01
N GLY A 174 -8.60 13.03 -18.76
CA GLY A 174 -9.57 13.85 -18.03
C GLY A 174 -8.96 15.13 -17.47
N ASP A 175 -8.95 16.21 -18.27
CA ASP A 175 -8.68 17.57 -17.78
C ASP A 175 -9.77 17.99 -16.76
N GLY A 176 -9.34 18.29 -15.54
CA GLY A 176 -10.00 19.18 -14.59
C GLY A 176 -11.36 18.74 -14.03
N GLY A 177 -11.35 18.04 -12.89
CA GLY A 177 -12.55 17.78 -12.08
C GLY A 177 -12.23 17.52 -10.61
N ASP A 178 -12.45 18.54 -9.79
CA ASP A 178 -12.45 18.49 -8.33
C ASP A 178 -13.38 17.38 -7.80
N GLY A 179 -12.87 16.51 -6.92
CA GLY A 179 -13.66 15.84 -5.88
C GLY A 179 -13.90 14.32 -6.03
N GLY A 180 -13.28 13.56 -5.12
CA GLY A 180 -13.91 12.39 -4.50
C GLY A 180 -13.31 11.03 -4.83
N SER A 181 -12.42 10.54 -3.95
CA SER A 181 -12.30 9.14 -3.51
C SER A 181 -12.62 8.06 -4.57
N GLY A 182 -11.77 7.91 -5.58
CA GLY A 182 -11.70 6.65 -6.33
C GLY A 182 -11.10 5.60 -5.41
N GLY A 183 -11.86 4.53 -5.11
CA GLY A 183 -11.35 3.40 -4.34
C GLY A 183 -10.11 2.78 -5.01
N PRO A 184 -9.31 2.03 -4.26
CA PRO A 184 -8.05 1.53 -4.77
C PRO A 184 -8.22 0.58 -5.96
N ALA A 185 -7.19 0.58 -6.80
CA ALA A 185 -7.11 -0.15 -8.06
C ALA A 185 -7.47 -1.63 -7.86
N GLY A 186 -8.52 -2.10 -8.55
CA GLY A 186 -9.00 -3.49 -8.51
C GLY A 186 -10.52 -3.63 -8.28
N TYR A 187 -11.15 -2.65 -7.62
CA TYR A 187 -12.59 -2.68 -7.35
C TYR A 187 -13.43 -1.69 -8.17
N GLY A 188 -12.79 -0.72 -8.86
CA GLY A 188 -13.50 0.37 -9.53
C GLY A 188 -14.45 1.08 -8.57
N ASP A 189 -15.65 1.40 -9.04
CA ASP A 189 -16.67 2.09 -8.22
C ASP A 189 -17.41 1.15 -7.24
N TRP A 190 -16.99 -0.11 -7.10
CA TRP A 190 -17.71 -1.11 -6.31
C TRP A 190 -17.92 -0.68 -4.85
N PHE A 191 -16.99 0.06 -4.27
CA PHE A 191 -17.07 0.53 -2.87
C PHE A 191 -17.59 1.96 -2.71
N GLU A 192 -18.04 2.64 -3.77
CA GLU A 192 -18.41 4.08 -3.76
C GLU A 192 -19.42 4.48 -2.67
N ASN A 193 -20.28 3.55 -2.25
CA ASN A 193 -21.33 3.76 -1.26
C ASN A 193 -21.20 2.83 -0.04
N VAL A 194 -20.01 2.29 0.22
CA VAL A 194 -19.74 1.40 1.35
C VAL A 194 -19.05 2.18 2.46
N GLY A 195 -19.81 2.51 3.51
CA GLY A 195 -19.39 3.52 4.49
C GLY A 195 -18.21 3.15 5.41
N ASN A 196 -17.86 1.88 5.52
CA ASN A 196 -16.70 1.40 6.31
C ASN A 196 -15.53 0.95 5.43
N TYR A 197 -15.58 1.19 4.13
CA TYR A 197 -14.48 0.85 3.25
C TYR A 197 -13.37 1.91 3.35
N GLU A 198 -12.32 1.55 4.07
CA GLU A 198 -11.08 2.35 4.16
C GLU A 198 -9.94 1.68 3.36
N GLY A 199 -10.25 0.54 2.72
CA GLY A 199 -9.37 -0.31 1.92
C GLY A 199 -9.47 -1.79 2.27
N THR A 200 -8.61 -2.58 1.63
CA THR A 200 -8.53 -4.03 1.78
C THR A 200 -7.67 -4.39 2.96
N ARG A 201 -8.14 -5.30 3.80
CA ARG A 201 -7.35 -5.79 4.92
C ARG A 201 -6.49 -6.97 4.48
N ASP A 202 -5.17 -6.84 4.58
CA ASP A 202 -4.27 -7.97 4.34
C ASP A 202 -4.40 -9.00 5.45
N LEU A 203 -4.83 -10.20 5.07
CA LEU A 203 -4.99 -11.36 5.93
C LEU A 203 -4.24 -12.59 5.39
N ARG A 204 -3.29 -12.40 4.45
CA ARG A 204 -2.39 -13.45 3.96
C ARG A 204 -1.61 -14.09 5.11
N GLY A 205 -1.20 -15.34 4.90
CA GLY A 205 -0.56 -16.20 5.90
C GLY A 205 -1.53 -16.89 6.86
N GLN A 206 -2.84 -16.63 6.77
CA GLN A 206 -3.87 -17.28 7.58
C GLN A 206 -4.62 -18.32 6.75
N SER A 207 -4.74 -19.55 7.28
CA SER A 207 -5.50 -20.61 6.61
C SER A 207 -7.02 -20.44 6.74
N GLU A 208 -7.47 -19.64 7.70
CA GLU A 208 -8.88 -19.35 7.95
C GLU A 208 -9.02 -17.90 8.44
N VAL A 209 -10.01 -17.17 7.92
CA VAL A 209 -10.29 -15.78 8.26
C VAL A 209 -11.79 -15.57 8.45
N THR A 210 -12.19 -14.58 9.26
CA THR A 210 -13.59 -14.30 9.57
C THR A 210 -14.03 -12.93 9.09
N VAL A 211 -15.19 -12.86 8.44
CA VAL A 211 -15.90 -11.62 8.08
C VAL A 211 -17.23 -11.56 8.82
N SER A 212 -17.48 -10.48 9.54
CA SER A 212 -18.74 -10.27 10.24
C SER A 212 -19.85 -9.87 9.28
N VAL A 213 -21.02 -10.49 9.40
CA VAL A 213 -22.24 -10.17 8.65
C VAL A 213 -23.23 -9.46 9.56
N GLY A 214 -23.57 -8.22 9.21
CA GLY A 214 -24.39 -7.35 10.05
C GLY A 214 -23.55 -6.46 10.96
N ALA A 215 -22.46 -5.92 10.44
CA ALA A 215 -21.60 -4.97 11.15
C ALA A 215 -22.10 -3.51 11.03
N GLY A 216 -21.45 -2.61 11.77
CA GLY A 216 -21.78 -1.18 11.83
C GLY A 216 -22.98 -0.86 12.73
N GLU A 217 -23.22 0.44 12.96
CA GLU A 217 -24.26 0.91 13.89
C GLU A 217 -25.68 0.43 13.54
N ASN A 218 -25.95 0.22 12.25
CA ASN A 218 -27.25 -0.23 11.74
C ASN A 218 -27.28 -1.73 11.42
N GLY A 219 -26.15 -2.44 11.56
CA GLY A 219 -26.02 -3.85 11.17
C GLY A 219 -26.18 -4.10 9.67
N LEU A 220 -25.79 -3.15 8.82
CA LEU A 220 -25.97 -3.23 7.36
C LEU A 220 -24.64 -3.30 6.59
N LEU A 221 -23.56 -3.73 7.25
CA LEU A 221 -22.23 -3.79 6.67
C LEU A 221 -21.62 -5.20 6.79
N PHE A 222 -20.63 -5.47 5.94
CA PHE A 222 -19.65 -6.52 6.17
C PHE A 222 -18.43 -5.90 6.86
N ASP A 223 -17.80 -6.62 7.79
CA ASP A 223 -16.60 -6.14 8.48
C ASP A 223 -15.54 -7.24 8.68
N PRO A 224 -14.32 -7.09 8.13
CA PRO A 224 -13.92 -6.04 7.18
C PRO A 224 -14.71 -6.12 5.86
N PRO A 225 -14.89 -4.99 5.15
CA PRO A 225 -15.61 -4.98 3.87
C PRO A 225 -14.76 -5.52 2.71
N ALA A 226 -13.43 -5.50 2.80
CA ALA A 226 -12.53 -6.10 1.82
C ALA A 226 -11.37 -6.80 2.51
N ILE A 227 -10.98 -7.97 1.99
CA ILE A 227 -9.84 -8.76 2.51
C ILE A 227 -8.96 -9.27 1.38
N LEU A 228 -7.67 -9.40 1.66
CA LEU A 228 -6.68 -10.09 0.83
C LEU A 228 -6.23 -11.36 1.54
N VAL A 229 -6.28 -12.51 0.85
CA VAL A 229 -5.97 -13.83 1.41
C VAL A 229 -5.07 -14.65 0.49
N ASP A 230 -4.41 -15.68 1.02
CA ASP A 230 -3.64 -16.61 0.19
C ASP A 230 -4.57 -17.57 -0.60
N PRO A 231 -4.12 -18.08 -1.77
CA PRO A 231 -4.80 -19.18 -2.44
C PRO A 231 -5.05 -20.36 -1.49
N GLY A 232 -6.27 -20.89 -1.51
CA GLY A 232 -6.70 -21.98 -0.63
C GLY A 232 -7.15 -21.57 0.78
N THR A 233 -7.18 -20.27 1.10
CA THR A 233 -7.74 -19.78 2.38
C THR A 233 -9.23 -20.09 2.50
N THR A 234 -9.69 -20.44 3.71
CA THR A 234 -11.12 -20.53 4.04
C THR A 234 -11.61 -19.21 4.64
N VAL A 235 -12.63 -18.60 4.04
CA VAL A 235 -13.30 -17.43 4.60
C VAL A 235 -14.59 -17.89 5.28
N VAL A 236 -14.77 -17.47 6.54
CA VAL A 236 -15.95 -17.72 7.36
C VAL A 236 -16.72 -16.42 7.54
N TRP A 237 -17.93 -16.36 7.02
CA TRP A 237 -18.86 -15.27 7.31
C TRP A 237 -19.68 -15.62 8.56
N GLU A 238 -19.64 -14.78 9.59
CA GLU A 238 -20.34 -15.00 10.87
C GLU A 238 -21.38 -13.91 11.14
N TRP A 239 -22.62 -14.29 11.42
CA TRP A 239 -23.72 -13.35 11.64
C TRP A 239 -23.68 -12.79 13.06
N THR A 240 -23.70 -11.47 13.16
CA THR A 240 -23.77 -10.74 14.44
C THR A 240 -25.19 -10.72 15.04
N GLY A 241 -26.20 -11.05 14.23
CA GLY A 241 -27.62 -10.89 14.56
C GLY A 241 -28.16 -9.46 14.43
N ALA A 242 -27.34 -8.49 14.04
CA ALA A 242 -27.77 -7.10 13.86
C ALA A 242 -28.28 -6.80 12.44
N GLY A 243 -29.17 -5.81 12.32
CA GLY A 243 -29.66 -5.31 11.02
C GLY A 243 -30.65 -6.21 10.28
N GLY A 244 -31.09 -7.33 10.88
CA GLY A 244 -32.10 -8.20 10.30
C GLY A 244 -31.50 -9.35 9.49
N GLY A 245 -32.22 -9.80 8.46
CA GLY A 245 -31.82 -10.94 7.64
C GLY A 245 -30.80 -10.55 6.57
N HIS A 246 -29.66 -11.22 6.56
CA HIS A 246 -28.57 -11.01 5.60
C HIS A 246 -28.17 -12.28 4.90
N ASN A 247 -27.63 -12.14 3.69
CA ASN A 247 -26.95 -13.22 2.98
C ASN A 247 -25.61 -12.74 2.41
N VAL A 248 -24.83 -13.69 1.94
CA VAL A 248 -23.55 -13.47 1.24
C VAL A 248 -23.71 -14.11 -0.13
N VAL A 249 -23.71 -13.29 -1.18
CA VAL A 249 -23.88 -13.76 -2.57
C VAL A 249 -22.81 -13.11 -3.44
N GLU A 250 -21.98 -13.94 -4.06
CA GLU A 250 -20.95 -13.50 -5.02
C GLU A 250 -21.58 -13.19 -6.39
N GLU A 251 -21.06 -12.17 -7.09
CA GLU A 251 -21.66 -11.61 -8.32
C GLU A 251 -21.77 -12.61 -9.49
N ASN A 252 -20.89 -13.61 -9.54
CA ASN A 252 -20.82 -14.62 -10.60
C ASN A 252 -21.33 -16.00 -10.14
N ASP A 253 -22.07 -16.04 -9.03
CA ASP A 253 -22.64 -17.25 -8.43
C ASP A 253 -21.60 -18.33 -8.08
N VAL A 254 -20.34 -17.94 -7.83
CA VAL A 254 -19.28 -18.86 -7.38
C VAL A 254 -19.60 -19.41 -5.99
N PHE A 255 -20.17 -18.56 -5.13
CA PHE A 255 -20.67 -18.96 -3.82
C PHE A 255 -21.89 -18.15 -3.38
N SER A 256 -22.72 -18.77 -2.54
CA SER A 256 -23.90 -18.14 -1.95
C SER A 256 -24.28 -18.80 -0.63
N SER A 257 -24.59 -18.01 0.38
CA SER A 257 -25.17 -18.50 1.65
C SER A 257 -26.67 -18.82 1.55
N GLY A 258 -27.30 -18.56 0.39
CA GLY A 258 -28.72 -18.78 0.15
C GLY A 258 -29.63 -17.63 0.62
N GLU A 259 -30.79 -18.00 1.15
CA GLU A 259 -31.79 -17.03 1.63
C GLU A 259 -31.29 -16.22 2.84
N PRO A 260 -31.73 -14.97 3.03
CA PRO A 260 -31.28 -14.15 4.15
C PRO A 260 -31.61 -14.75 5.53
N VAL A 261 -30.61 -14.77 6.41
CA VAL A 261 -30.68 -15.28 7.79
C VAL A 261 -30.41 -14.15 8.79
N ALA A 262 -31.13 -14.13 9.91
CA ALA A 262 -30.99 -13.12 10.97
C ALA A 262 -30.46 -13.67 12.30
N GLU A 263 -30.23 -14.99 12.38
CA GLU A 263 -29.80 -15.67 13.60
C GLU A 263 -28.32 -15.42 13.89
N GLU A 264 -28.03 -14.83 15.05
CA GLU A 264 -26.67 -14.62 15.57
C GLU A 264 -25.91 -15.95 15.70
N GLY A 265 -24.63 -15.95 15.34
CA GLY A 265 -23.77 -17.14 15.38
C GLY A 265 -24.02 -18.12 14.23
N THR A 266 -24.89 -17.79 13.27
CA THR A 266 -24.93 -18.48 11.99
C THR A 266 -23.60 -18.28 11.27
N THR A 267 -23.09 -19.33 10.62
CA THR A 267 -21.87 -19.27 9.82
C THR A 267 -22.10 -19.78 8.40
N PHE A 268 -21.37 -19.19 7.46
CA PHE A 268 -21.21 -19.66 6.09
C PHE A 268 -19.72 -19.68 5.77
N GLU A 269 -19.22 -20.75 5.16
CA GLU A 269 -17.80 -20.90 4.86
C GLU A 269 -17.59 -21.20 3.37
N TYR A 270 -16.50 -20.66 2.81
CA TYR A 270 -16.06 -20.98 1.45
C TYR A 270 -14.53 -21.04 1.40
N THR A 271 -13.99 -22.08 0.77
CA THR A 271 -12.54 -22.26 0.58
C THR A 271 -12.17 -21.92 -0.85
N PHE A 272 -11.26 -20.97 -1.01
CA PHE A 272 -10.77 -20.49 -2.30
C PHE A 272 -9.69 -21.41 -2.88
N ALA A 273 -9.99 -22.71 -2.99
CA ALA A 273 -9.03 -23.74 -3.36
C ALA A 273 -8.56 -23.68 -4.81
N ASP A 274 -9.44 -23.21 -5.72
CA ASP A 274 -9.18 -23.10 -7.15
C ASP A 274 -8.86 -21.65 -7.58
N ALA A 275 -8.79 -20.70 -6.65
CA ALA A 275 -8.48 -19.32 -6.92
C ALA A 275 -6.97 -19.13 -7.17
N SER A 276 -6.64 -18.27 -8.12
CA SER A 276 -5.29 -17.89 -8.51
C SER A 276 -4.95 -16.48 -8.03
N ASP A 277 -3.65 -16.16 -8.03
CA ASP A 277 -3.17 -14.81 -7.76
C ASP A 277 -3.82 -13.80 -8.71
N GLY A 278 -4.37 -12.71 -8.15
CA GLY A 278 -5.08 -11.67 -8.88
C GLY A 278 -6.59 -11.87 -8.97
N ASP A 279 -7.13 -13.03 -8.53
CA ASP A 279 -8.57 -13.26 -8.54
C ASP A 279 -9.27 -12.37 -7.50
N VAL A 280 -10.38 -11.76 -7.94
CA VAL A 280 -11.22 -10.88 -7.10
C VAL A 280 -12.67 -11.36 -7.12
N PHE A 281 -13.21 -11.64 -5.94
CA PHE A 281 -14.58 -12.11 -5.72
C PHE A 281 -15.38 -11.05 -5.00
N ARG A 282 -16.19 -10.30 -5.74
CA ARG A 282 -17.09 -9.28 -5.21
C ARG A 282 -18.40 -9.95 -4.76
N TYR A 283 -18.87 -9.58 -3.58
CA TYR A 283 -20.09 -10.15 -3.02
C TYR A 283 -20.95 -9.09 -2.35
N ALA A 284 -22.25 -9.34 -2.28
CA ALA A 284 -23.20 -8.44 -1.66
C ALA A 284 -24.25 -9.19 -0.86
N CYS A 285 -24.90 -8.50 0.08
CA CYS A 285 -26.16 -8.94 0.64
C CYS A 285 -27.28 -8.51 -0.30
N GLY A 286 -27.98 -9.47 -0.93
CA GLY A 286 -28.98 -9.19 -1.96
C GLY A 286 -30.04 -8.16 -1.55
N PRO A 287 -30.69 -8.29 -0.37
CA PRO A 287 -31.65 -7.30 0.12
C PRO A 287 -31.08 -5.90 0.41
N HIS A 288 -29.76 -5.77 0.63
CA HIS A 288 -29.12 -4.56 1.15
C HIS A 288 -27.99 -4.02 0.25
N GLN A 289 -27.81 -4.58 -0.96
CA GLN A 289 -26.78 -4.15 -1.90
C GLN A 289 -26.92 -2.66 -2.28
N SER A 290 -28.15 -2.19 -2.51
CA SER A 290 -28.43 -0.80 -2.91
C SER A 290 -28.11 0.23 -1.84
N VAL A 291 -28.00 -0.18 -0.57
CA VAL A 291 -27.64 0.67 0.56
C VAL A 291 -26.19 0.47 1.03
N GLY A 292 -25.38 -0.26 0.25
CA GLY A 292 -23.94 -0.36 0.46
C GLY A 292 -23.46 -1.61 1.21
N MET A 293 -24.31 -2.63 1.41
CA MET A 293 -23.86 -3.89 2.01
C MET A 293 -23.14 -4.76 0.97
N LYS A 294 -21.90 -4.37 0.65
CA LYS A 294 -21.02 -4.96 -0.36
C LYS A 294 -19.66 -5.29 0.25
N GLY A 295 -19.02 -6.34 -0.25
CA GLY A 295 -17.66 -6.71 0.13
C GLY A 295 -16.88 -7.36 -1.01
N ALA A 296 -15.61 -7.66 -0.75
CA ALA A 296 -14.73 -8.33 -1.70
C ALA A 296 -13.68 -9.22 -1.02
N VAL A 297 -13.35 -10.34 -1.66
CA VAL A 297 -12.18 -11.17 -1.34
C VAL A 297 -11.22 -11.13 -2.52
N ALA A 298 -10.02 -10.62 -2.30
CA ALA A 298 -8.90 -10.68 -3.24
C ALA A 298 -7.98 -11.86 -2.86
N VAL A 299 -7.44 -12.56 -3.84
CA VAL A 299 -6.62 -13.76 -3.63
C VAL A 299 -5.21 -13.59 -4.19
N GLY A 300 -4.22 -13.98 -3.38
CA GLY A 300 -2.82 -14.08 -3.75
C GLY A 300 -2.09 -12.75 -3.78
N SER A 301 -1.31 -12.55 -4.84
CA SER A 301 -0.60 -11.30 -5.08
C SER A 301 -1.56 -10.33 -5.77
N VAL A 302 -2.20 -9.46 -5.00
CA VAL A 302 -2.87 -8.27 -5.55
C VAL A 302 -2.05 -7.05 -5.20
N ASP A 303 -2.09 -6.04 -6.07
CA ASP A 303 -1.36 -4.80 -5.89
C ASP A 303 -1.62 -4.18 -4.51
N ASP A 304 -0.57 -3.62 -3.90
CA ASP A 304 -0.62 -2.99 -2.56
C ASP A 304 -1.62 -1.83 -2.49
N ASP A 305 -2.03 -1.29 -3.63
CA ASP A 305 -3.14 -0.34 -3.75
C ASP A 305 -4.40 -0.87 -3.08
N LEU A 306 -4.71 -2.17 -3.21
CA LEU A 306 -5.90 -2.72 -2.57
C LEU A 306 -5.87 -2.53 -1.05
N ILE A 307 -4.71 -2.55 -0.39
CA ILE A 307 -4.57 -2.48 1.07
C ILE A 307 -4.69 -1.05 1.62
N GLY A 308 -5.87 -0.42 1.49
CA GLY A 308 -6.12 0.81 2.23
C GLY A 308 -6.29 0.52 3.74
N GLY A 309 -5.40 1.13 4.52
CA GLY A 309 -5.40 1.07 5.96
C GLY A 309 -4.02 1.40 6.51
N GLU A 310 -3.90 2.57 7.15
CA GLU A 310 -2.75 2.94 7.96
C GLU A 310 -2.49 1.87 9.03
N SER A 311 -1.65 0.88 8.75
CA SER A 311 -1.06 0.02 9.78
C SER A 311 0.15 0.76 10.39
N GLY A 312 -0.14 1.88 11.05
CA GLY A 312 0.80 2.51 11.97
C GLY A 312 1.05 1.57 13.16
N GLY A 313 2.07 0.71 13.07
CA GLY A 313 2.30 -0.24 14.15
C GLY A 313 3.46 -1.22 14.05
N SER A 314 4.68 -0.69 13.94
CA SER A 314 5.89 -1.20 14.63
C SER A 314 6.70 -2.36 14.02
N GLY A 315 8.02 -2.14 13.94
CA GLY A 315 8.96 -3.16 14.44
C GLY A 315 10.10 -3.52 13.50
N GLY A 316 11.07 -2.63 13.37
CA GLY A 316 12.43 -3.04 13.01
C GLY A 316 12.91 -4.16 13.93
N GLY A 317 13.40 -5.24 13.31
CA GLY A 317 13.73 -6.49 13.96
C GLY A 317 14.85 -6.37 14.98
N SER A 318 14.68 -7.11 16.08
CA SER A 318 15.78 -7.76 16.77
C SER A 318 15.24 -9.04 17.39
N GLY A 319 15.69 -10.18 16.88
CA GLY A 319 15.26 -11.49 17.33
C GLY A 319 15.49 -11.68 18.83
N LEU A 320 14.51 -12.28 19.50
CA LEU A 320 14.64 -12.80 20.85
C LEU A 320 14.08 -14.23 20.86
N SER A 321 14.92 -15.14 21.35
CA SER A 321 14.67 -16.58 21.46
C SER A 321 13.57 -16.88 22.49
N ALA A 322 13.08 -18.13 22.47
CA ALA A 322 11.97 -18.70 23.24
C ALA A 322 12.11 -18.73 24.79
N SER A 323 12.59 -17.67 25.42
CA SER A 323 12.69 -17.59 26.87
C SER A 323 12.68 -16.14 27.35
N ASP A 324 11.55 -15.45 27.23
CA ASP A 324 11.24 -14.23 28.01
C ASP A 324 9.71 -14.03 28.05
N ILE A 325 9.00 -15.05 28.52
CA ILE A 325 7.61 -14.90 28.99
C ILE A 325 7.70 -14.40 30.43
N GLY A 326 7.56 -13.10 30.63
CA GLY A 326 7.60 -12.52 31.97
C GLY A 326 7.10 -11.09 32.03
N THR A 327 5.89 -10.93 32.57
CA THR A 327 5.37 -9.70 33.20
C THR A 327 5.15 -8.46 32.31
N LEU A 328 3.89 -8.26 31.90
CA LEU A 328 3.22 -6.97 32.14
C LEU A 328 1.72 -7.16 32.35
N ALA A 329 1.34 -7.34 33.61
CA ALA A 329 0.01 -7.05 34.13
C ALA A 329 0.01 -5.61 34.66
N LEU A 330 -1.11 -4.88 34.46
CA LEU A 330 -1.57 -3.58 35.02
C LEU A 330 -2.13 -2.75 33.84
N GLY A 331 -3.41 -2.47 33.66
CA GLY A 331 -4.61 -2.78 34.40
C GLY A 331 -5.77 -1.96 33.81
N PHE A 332 -6.85 -2.61 33.40
CA PHE A 332 -8.18 -2.01 33.38
C PHE A 332 -9.16 -3.09 33.84
N GLY A 333 -9.67 -2.90 35.05
CA GLY A 333 -10.55 -3.84 35.72
C GLY A 333 -12.02 -3.55 35.43
N PHE A 334 -12.78 -4.67 35.45
CA PHE A 334 -14.19 -4.80 35.78
C PHE A 334 -15.24 -4.29 34.80
N ALA A 335 -15.82 -5.22 34.03
CA ALA A 335 -17.16 -5.76 34.32
C ALA A 335 -17.48 -6.95 33.41
N GLY A 336 -18.05 -8.02 33.98
CA GLY A 336 -18.72 -9.07 33.20
C GLY A 336 -18.12 -10.46 33.30
N ALA A 337 -18.06 -11.04 34.51
CA ALA A 337 -17.89 -12.48 34.65
C ALA A 337 -19.08 -13.09 35.38
N LEU A 338 -19.56 -14.19 34.80
CA LEU A 338 -20.38 -15.24 35.36
C LEU A 338 -21.85 -14.90 35.67
N LEU A 339 -22.75 -15.49 34.90
CA LEU A 339 -23.61 -16.57 35.39
C LEU A 339 -24.30 -17.29 34.20
N VAL A 340 -23.68 -18.37 33.72
CA VAL A 340 -24.43 -19.47 33.09
C VAL A 340 -24.96 -20.35 34.21
N PRO A 341 -26.26 -20.66 34.20
CA PRO A 341 -26.63 -22.06 34.35
C PRO A 341 -27.60 -22.52 33.25
N LEU A 342 -27.18 -23.61 32.60
CA LEU A 342 -28.00 -24.63 31.96
C LEU A 342 -29.36 -24.82 32.65
N PHE A 343 -30.45 -24.67 31.91
CA PHE A 343 -31.68 -25.41 32.15
C PHE A 343 -32.31 -25.88 30.85
N TYR A 344 -31.94 -27.10 30.46
CA TYR A 344 -32.74 -27.98 29.62
C TYR A 344 -33.54 -28.91 30.54
N ALA A 345 -34.86 -28.75 30.59
CA ALA A 345 -35.77 -29.82 31.02
C ALA A 345 -37.19 -29.55 30.48
N ALA A 346 -37.61 -30.47 29.62
CA ALA A 346 -38.87 -30.51 28.92
C ALA A 346 -40.12 -30.51 29.84
N HIS A 347 -41.19 -29.88 29.36
CA HIS A 347 -42.54 -30.34 29.69
C HIS A 347 -43.53 -30.08 28.55
N GLN A 348 -43.50 -30.93 27.52
CA GLN A 348 -44.72 -31.26 26.80
C GLN A 348 -45.52 -32.27 27.65
N LYS A 349 -46.72 -31.90 28.08
CA LYS A 349 -47.79 -32.89 28.28
C LYS A 349 -49.17 -32.27 28.09
N ALA A 350 -49.69 -32.52 26.89
CA ALA A 350 -51.03 -32.96 26.55
C ALA A 350 -52.23 -32.37 27.31
N GLY A 351 -53.13 -31.75 26.54
CA GLY A 351 -54.53 -31.65 26.90
C GLY A 351 -55.19 -33.02 27.05
N ARG A 352 -56.15 -33.11 27.98
CA ARG A 352 -57.41 -33.84 27.86
C ARG A 352 -58.25 -33.65 29.13
N ASN A 353 -59.50 -33.24 28.90
CA ASN A 353 -60.72 -33.61 29.62
C ASN A 353 -60.96 -33.03 31.02
N ALA A 354 -61.74 -31.95 31.09
CA ALA A 354 -63.10 -31.87 31.66
C ALA A 354 -63.47 -30.43 31.97
#